data_AF-A0A4S4FCP3-F1
#
_entry.id   AF-A0A4S4FCP3-F1
#
_cell.length_a   1.000
_cell.length_b   1.000
_cell.length_c   1.000
_cell.angle_alpha   90.00
_cell.angle_beta   90.00
_cell.angle_gamma   90.00
#
_symmetry.space_group_name_H-M   'P 1'
#
loop_
_entity.id
_entity.type
_entity.pdbx_description
1 polymer ?
#
loop_
_entity_poly.entity_id
_entity_poly.type
_entity_poly.pdbx_seq_one_letter_code
_entity_poly.pdbx_strand_id
1 'polypeptide(L)'
;MTDVQLDNAIVRHAQSASRWKTVCFSALLVAALSAASMGVAAHQTSASAAAPAASATATMQSQAQPTVSPSPTPTITPTPPLAQVVPAAFANLNQLDGLSTLASAGVELNEMQRSQLMERIEDFRAQGYQASFVVVDMRTGAAIASYGGMPMYTASSIKAPYIVSLAQTGALDINAVATSATADAAGLNQLITQTLQVSDNDTYEALYKRFGAAPTMQWLAGTGATTGLNGYYGDVTAIDLARMWVNSYDYLFGASADAADAQGRTWLAQQMRRGAHGSRSRCAARSTRR
;
A
#
# COMPACT_ATOMS: atom_id res chain seq x y z
N MET A 1 -18.46 13.95 12.63
CA MET A 1 -17.81 14.56 11.44
C MET A 1 -18.92 14.89 10.47
N THR A 2 -18.99 16.11 9.94
CA THR A 2 -20.00 16.46 8.93
C THR A 2 -19.53 16.04 7.54
N ASP A 3 -20.44 15.83 6.59
CA ASP A 3 -20.14 15.40 5.21
C ASP A 3 -19.10 16.30 4.52
N VAL A 4 -19.11 17.60 4.86
CA VAL A 4 -18.12 18.59 4.43
C VAL A 4 -16.69 18.25 4.87
N GLN A 5 -16.50 17.57 6.00
CA GLN A 5 -15.17 17.16 6.47
C GLN A 5 -14.66 15.90 5.73
N LEU A 6 -15.57 15.03 5.29
CA LEU A 6 -15.27 13.86 4.48
C LEU A 6 -14.93 14.26 3.04
N ASP A 7 -15.71 15.17 2.45
CA ASP A 7 -15.46 15.72 1.12
C ASP A 7 -14.12 16.48 1.07
N ASN A 8 -13.81 17.25 2.11
CA ASN A 8 -12.52 17.92 2.23
C ASN A 8 -11.35 16.95 2.43
N ALA A 9 -11.58 15.74 2.95
CA ALA A 9 -10.55 14.70 3.04
C ALA A 9 -10.35 14.02 1.67
N ILE A 10 -11.41 13.80 0.91
CA ILE A 10 -11.39 13.23 -0.44
C ILE A 10 -10.72 14.20 -1.43
N VAL A 11 -11.06 15.49 -1.39
CA VAL A 11 -10.46 16.53 -2.25
C VAL A 11 -8.97 16.71 -1.95
N ARG A 12 -8.57 16.70 -0.67
CA ARG A 12 -7.15 16.73 -0.28
C ARG A 12 -6.38 15.48 -0.71
N HIS A 13 -7.05 14.32 -0.77
CA HIS A 13 -6.48 13.09 -1.33
C HIS A 13 -6.30 13.19 -2.86
N ALA A 14 -7.27 13.76 -3.57
CA ALA A 14 -7.19 13.99 -5.02
C ALA A 14 -6.11 15.04 -5.41
N GLN A 15 -5.94 16.10 -4.61
CA GLN A 15 -4.88 17.10 -4.80
C GLN A 15 -3.49 16.57 -4.43
N SER A 16 -3.40 15.64 -3.47
CA SER A 16 -2.16 14.90 -3.21
C SER A 16 -1.75 14.07 -4.43
N ALA A 17 -2.72 13.44 -5.12
CA ALA A 17 -2.49 12.61 -6.31
C ALA A 17 -2.04 13.40 -7.56
N SER A 18 -2.37 14.70 -7.69
CA SER A 18 -1.90 15.51 -8.83
C SER A 18 -0.41 15.84 -8.77
N ARG A 19 0.21 15.77 -7.58
CA ARG A 19 1.67 15.90 -7.39
C ARG A 19 2.43 14.62 -7.83
N TRP A 20 1.75 13.56 -8.25
CA TRP A 20 2.35 12.25 -8.53
C TRP A 20 2.92 12.12 -9.94
N LYS A 21 2.71 13.09 -10.84
CA LYS A 21 3.44 13.13 -12.13
C LYS A 21 4.97 13.19 -11.96
N THR A 22 5.44 13.62 -10.78
CA THR A 22 6.88 13.64 -10.41
C THR A 22 7.30 12.42 -9.58
N VAL A 23 6.35 11.65 -9.01
CA VAL A 23 6.62 10.59 -8.01
C VAL A 23 6.76 9.19 -8.64
N CYS A 24 6.32 8.99 -9.88
CA CYS A 24 6.58 7.73 -10.61
C CYS A 24 8.09 7.45 -10.80
N PHE A 25 8.96 8.46 -10.72
CA PHE A 25 10.42 8.29 -10.68
C PHE A 25 10.97 7.95 -9.28
N SER A 26 10.22 8.19 -8.21
CA SER A 26 10.65 7.99 -6.82
C SER A 26 10.34 6.59 -6.29
N ALA A 27 9.34 5.89 -6.85
CA ALA A 27 9.00 4.52 -6.45
C ALA A 27 10.14 3.53 -6.74
N LEU A 28 10.94 3.80 -7.79
CA LEU A 28 12.17 3.06 -8.09
C LEU A 28 13.30 3.37 -7.10
N LEU A 29 13.34 4.57 -6.51
CA LEU A 29 14.38 4.93 -5.54
C LEU A 29 14.11 4.34 -4.14
N VAL A 30 12.84 4.21 -3.74
CA VAL A 30 12.47 3.64 -2.42
C VAL A 30 12.68 2.12 -2.37
N ALA A 31 12.49 1.41 -3.49
CA ALA A 31 12.84 0.00 -3.58
C ALA A 31 14.37 -0.25 -3.53
N ALA A 32 15.19 0.74 -3.93
CA ALA A 32 16.64 0.68 -3.81
C ALA A 32 17.16 1.07 -2.41
N LEU A 33 16.44 1.92 -1.67
CA LEU A 33 16.87 2.44 -0.36
C LEU A 33 16.43 1.59 0.84
N SER A 34 15.42 0.72 0.71
CA SER A 34 15.02 -0.21 1.78
C SER A 34 15.93 -1.44 1.92
N ALA A 35 16.90 -1.63 1.02
CA ALA A 35 17.91 -2.69 1.09
C ALA A 35 19.12 -2.36 2.01
N ALA A 36 19.16 -1.17 2.64
CA ALA A 36 20.32 -0.71 3.42
C ALA A 36 20.13 -0.73 4.96
N SER A 37 19.14 -1.44 5.51
CA SER A 37 18.97 -1.47 6.98
C SER A 37 18.63 -2.83 7.55
N MET A 38 19.57 -3.80 7.47
CA MET A 38 19.67 -4.90 8.44
C MET A 38 21.12 -5.34 8.68
N GLY A 39 21.59 -5.25 9.93
CA GLY A 39 22.89 -5.73 10.47
C GLY A 39 23.87 -4.58 10.77
N VAL A 40 24.45 -4.38 11.95
CA VAL A 40 24.95 -5.30 12.98
C VAL A 40 25.02 -4.59 14.34
N ALA A 41 24.70 -5.29 15.43
CA ALA A 41 25.06 -4.88 16.79
C ALA A 41 26.56 -5.17 17.03
N ALA A 42 27.38 -4.14 17.28
CA ALA A 42 28.68 -4.27 17.92
C ALA A 42 29.05 -2.98 18.70
N HIS A 43 29.42 -3.24 19.96
CA HIS A 43 30.02 -2.46 21.03
C HIS A 43 30.67 -1.08 20.76
N GLN A 44 30.28 -0.11 21.61
CA GLN A 44 30.92 1.16 22.06
C GLN A 44 32.33 1.55 21.55
N THR A 45 32.47 2.81 21.12
CA THR A 45 33.38 3.80 21.73
C THR A 45 32.91 5.23 21.43
N SER A 46 32.91 6.06 22.46
CA SER A 46 32.57 7.49 22.44
C SER A 46 33.59 8.32 21.65
N ALA A 47 33.12 9.26 20.81
CA ALA A 47 33.85 10.48 20.50
C ALA A 47 32.90 11.58 20.00
N SER A 48 32.88 12.67 20.74
CA SER A 48 32.23 13.95 20.44
C SER A 48 32.98 14.68 19.33
N ALA A 49 32.27 15.27 18.35
CA ALA A 49 32.75 16.42 17.60
C ALA A 49 31.59 17.19 16.93
N ALA A 50 31.66 18.51 17.05
CA ALA A 50 30.65 19.52 16.75
C ALA A 50 30.26 19.66 15.27
N ALA A 51 29.03 20.11 15.04
CA ALA A 51 28.55 20.63 13.77
C ALA A 51 29.00 22.09 13.57
N PRO A 52 29.38 22.51 12.34
CA PRO A 52 29.29 23.90 11.94
C PRO A 52 28.04 24.12 11.07
N ALA A 53 27.27 25.15 11.45
CA ALA A 53 26.24 25.76 10.61
C ALA A 53 26.91 26.66 9.55
N ALA A 54 26.41 26.63 8.32
CA ALA A 54 26.69 27.68 7.33
C ALA A 54 25.44 27.94 6.47
N SER A 55 24.89 29.13 6.65
CA SER A 55 23.88 29.75 5.79
C SER A 55 24.53 30.22 4.48
N ALA A 56 23.87 29.99 3.34
CA ALA A 56 24.20 30.67 2.10
C ALA A 56 22.90 31.13 1.41
N THR A 57 22.68 32.43 1.47
CA THR A 57 21.65 33.17 0.72
C THR A 57 22.17 33.37 -0.71
N ALA A 58 21.40 32.97 -1.72
CA ALA A 58 21.71 33.29 -3.11
C ALA A 58 20.54 34.04 -3.76
N THR A 59 20.79 35.31 -4.08
CA THR A 59 19.92 36.23 -4.82
C THR A 59 19.85 35.82 -6.29
N MET A 60 18.67 35.71 -6.89
CA MET A 60 18.51 35.51 -8.34
C MET A 60 17.89 36.74 -9.00
N GLN A 61 18.58 37.22 -10.05
CA GLN A 61 18.17 38.29 -10.95
C GLN A 61 17.04 37.83 -11.89
N SER A 62 16.12 38.76 -12.17
CA SER A 62 14.94 38.58 -13.02
C SER A 62 15.30 38.64 -14.52
N GLN A 63 14.99 37.59 -15.28
CA GLN A 63 14.89 37.63 -16.74
C GLN A 63 13.42 37.63 -17.18
N ALA A 64 13.10 38.47 -18.17
CA ALA A 64 11.74 38.72 -18.65
C ALA A 64 11.10 37.50 -19.35
N GLN A 65 9.81 37.31 -19.10
CA GLN A 65 8.99 36.19 -19.54
C GLN A 65 8.42 36.42 -20.96
N PRO A 66 8.48 35.45 -21.89
CA PRO A 66 7.72 35.49 -23.13
C PRO A 66 6.22 35.23 -22.88
N THR A 67 5.36 35.96 -23.58
CA THR A 67 3.90 35.87 -23.53
C THR A 67 3.41 34.51 -24.00
N VAL A 68 2.75 33.76 -23.10
CA VAL A 68 2.07 32.49 -23.41
C VAL A 68 0.60 32.72 -23.75
N SER A 69 0.18 32.15 -24.88
CA SER A 69 -1.22 32.03 -25.33
C SER A 69 -2.04 31.22 -24.31
N PRO A 70 -3.35 31.49 -24.09
CA PRO A 70 -4.14 30.79 -23.08
C PRO A 70 -4.21 29.30 -23.37
N SER A 71 -3.68 28.49 -22.44
CA SER A 71 -3.78 27.03 -22.45
C SER A 71 -5.26 26.61 -22.37
N PRO A 72 -5.70 25.59 -23.12
CA PRO A 72 -7.08 25.09 -23.03
C PRO A 72 -7.38 24.61 -21.61
N THR A 73 -8.53 25.00 -21.08
CA THR A 73 -9.05 24.56 -19.79
C THR A 73 -9.09 23.03 -19.75
N PRO A 74 -8.46 22.36 -18.77
CA PRO A 74 -8.50 20.90 -18.67
C PRO A 74 -9.95 20.45 -18.44
N THR A 75 -10.48 19.66 -19.38
CA THR A 75 -11.74 18.94 -19.20
C THR A 75 -11.60 18.01 -18.00
N ILE A 76 -12.39 18.23 -16.95
CA ILE A 76 -12.43 17.34 -15.79
C ILE A 76 -13.17 16.07 -16.22
N THR A 77 -12.45 15.03 -16.61
CA THR A 77 -13.03 13.69 -16.72
C THR A 77 -13.46 13.25 -15.32
N PRO A 78 -14.73 12.89 -15.09
CA PRO A 78 -15.18 12.42 -13.77
C PRO A 78 -14.35 11.18 -13.38
N THR A 79 -13.84 11.19 -12.15
CA THR A 79 -13.16 10.01 -11.59
C THR A 79 -14.20 8.90 -11.42
N PRO A 80 -13.99 7.70 -11.98
CA PRO A 80 -14.97 6.62 -11.83
C PRO A 80 -15.15 6.27 -10.35
N PRO A 81 -16.38 5.93 -9.92
CA PRO A 81 -16.64 5.50 -8.55
C PRO A 81 -15.89 4.21 -8.25
N LEU A 82 -15.51 4.01 -6.98
CA LEU A 82 -14.72 2.84 -6.55
C LEU A 82 -15.38 1.50 -6.91
N ALA A 83 -16.71 1.46 -6.92
CA ALA A 83 -17.51 0.32 -7.36
C ALA A 83 -17.27 -0.11 -8.82
N GLN A 84 -16.72 0.77 -9.67
CA GLN A 84 -16.29 0.43 -11.03
C GLN A 84 -14.79 0.08 -11.10
N VAL A 85 -13.98 0.72 -10.26
CA VAL A 85 -12.52 0.52 -10.22
C VAL A 85 -12.16 -0.86 -9.68
N VAL A 86 -12.84 -1.33 -8.63
CA VAL A 86 -12.50 -2.61 -7.97
C VAL A 86 -12.72 -3.81 -8.91
N PRO A 87 -13.86 -3.94 -9.62
CA PRO A 87 -14.01 -4.98 -10.65
C PRO A 87 -12.98 -4.87 -11.77
N ALA A 88 -12.66 -3.65 -12.23
CA ALA A 88 -11.64 -3.45 -13.26
C ALA A 88 -10.25 -3.88 -12.78
N ALA A 89 -9.89 -3.57 -11.52
CA ALA A 89 -8.65 -4.03 -10.90
C ALA A 89 -8.58 -5.55 -10.85
N PHE A 90 -9.65 -6.24 -10.44
CA PHE A 90 -9.68 -7.71 -10.45
C PHE A 90 -9.55 -8.30 -11.85
N ALA A 91 -10.27 -7.74 -12.82
CA ALA A 91 -10.16 -8.17 -14.21
C ALA A 91 -8.73 -8.03 -14.75
N ASN A 92 -8.10 -6.87 -14.51
CA ASN A 92 -6.73 -6.62 -14.95
C ASN A 92 -5.71 -7.51 -14.22
N LEU A 93 -5.86 -7.71 -12.91
CA LEU A 93 -5.00 -8.64 -12.14
C LEU A 93 -5.08 -10.08 -12.67
N ASN A 94 -6.24 -10.51 -13.18
CA ASN A 94 -6.41 -11.84 -13.79
C ASN A 94 -5.74 -11.98 -15.16
N GLN A 95 -5.42 -10.88 -15.84
CA GLN A 95 -4.79 -10.89 -17.16
C GLN A 95 -3.25 -10.84 -17.10
N LEU A 96 -2.68 -10.55 -15.94
CA LEU A 96 -1.23 -10.45 -15.79
C LEU A 96 -0.58 -11.83 -15.89
N ASP A 97 0.43 -11.96 -16.77
CA ASP A 97 1.34 -13.10 -16.72
C ASP A 97 2.23 -12.97 -15.48
N GLY A 98 1.95 -13.82 -14.48
CA GLY A 98 2.66 -13.82 -13.22
C GLY A 98 4.14 -14.25 -13.32
N LEU A 99 4.58 -14.87 -14.41
CA LEU A 99 5.98 -15.31 -14.59
C LEU A 99 6.82 -14.31 -15.40
N SER A 100 6.17 -13.36 -16.07
CA SER A 100 6.84 -12.34 -16.88
C SER A 100 7.70 -11.41 -16.02
N THR A 101 8.86 -11.00 -16.57
CA THR A 101 9.70 -9.94 -15.97
C THR A 101 8.92 -8.64 -15.83
N LEU A 102 8.06 -8.31 -16.80
CA LEU A 102 7.16 -7.17 -16.74
C LEU A 102 5.86 -7.50 -17.48
N ALA A 103 4.73 -7.39 -16.80
CA ALA A 103 3.38 -7.51 -17.34
C ALA A 103 2.58 -6.25 -17.01
N SER A 104 1.67 -5.85 -17.90
CA SER A 104 0.76 -4.73 -17.69
C SER A 104 -0.63 -5.05 -18.22
N ALA A 105 -1.67 -4.59 -17.53
CA ALA A 105 -3.08 -4.74 -17.92
C ALA A 105 -3.85 -3.46 -17.60
N GLY A 106 -4.73 -3.02 -18.50
CA GLY A 106 -5.46 -1.75 -18.37
C GLY A 106 -4.58 -0.49 -18.53
N VAL A 107 -3.31 -0.65 -18.88
CA VAL A 107 -2.37 0.43 -19.20
C VAL A 107 -1.43 -0.01 -20.31
N GLU A 108 -1.20 0.89 -21.27
CA GLU A 108 -0.20 0.72 -22.31
C GLU A 108 1.09 1.44 -21.90
N LEU A 109 2.18 0.69 -21.83
CA LEU A 109 3.52 1.24 -21.61
C LEU A 109 4.18 1.50 -22.97
N ASN A 110 4.68 2.72 -23.18
CA ASN A 110 5.52 2.98 -24.34
C ASN A 110 6.90 2.31 -24.20
N GLU A 111 7.65 2.24 -25.29
CA GLU A 111 8.92 1.51 -25.32
C GLU A 111 9.95 2.04 -24.31
N MET A 112 10.03 3.37 -24.17
CA MET A 112 10.93 4.00 -23.20
C MET A 112 10.56 3.62 -21.76
N GLN A 113 9.28 3.64 -21.42
CA GLN A 113 8.79 3.28 -20.08
C GLN A 113 9.05 1.80 -19.76
N ARG A 114 8.78 0.92 -20.74
CA ARG A 114 9.03 -0.52 -20.61
C ARG A 114 10.51 -0.81 -20.42
N SER A 115 11.36 -0.23 -21.27
CA SER A 115 12.82 -0.40 -21.19
C SER A 115 13.37 0.08 -19.85
N GLN A 116 12.95 1.26 -19.36
CA GLN A 116 13.39 1.79 -18.07
C GLN A 116 12.97 0.90 -16.89
N LEU A 117 11.76 0.35 -16.91
CA LEU A 117 11.30 -0.55 -15.85
C LEU A 117 12.08 -1.88 -15.88
N MET A 118 12.28 -2.45 -17.06
CA MET A 118 13.04 -3.68 -17.23
C MET A 118 14.51 -3.51 -16.81
N GLU A 119 15.17 -2.42 -17.22
CA GLU A 119 16.55 -2.11 -16.80
C GLU A 119 16.67 -2.10 -15.27
N ARG A 120 15.74 -1.45 -14.58
CA ARG A 120 15.76 -1.35 -13.11
C ARG A 120 15.47 -2.69 -12.42
N ILE A 121 14.61 -3.52 -12.99
CA ILE A 121 14.34 -4.87 -12.48
C ILE A 121 15.59 -5.73 -12.63
N GLU A 122 16.27 -5.66 -13.77
CA GLU A 122 17.49 -6.43 -14.02
C GLU A 122 18.68 -5.91 -13.20
N ASP A 123 18.83 -4.59 -13.00
CA ASP A 123 19.83 -4.00 -12.09
C ASP A 123 19.71 -4.58 -10.68
N PHE A 124 18.48 -4.77 -10.20
CA PHE A 124 18.21 -5.35 -8.89
C PHE A 124 18.57 -6.83 -8.84
N ARG A 125 18.27 -7.58 -9.91
CA ARG A 125 18.55 -9.02 -10.02
C ARG A 125 20.03 -9.32 -10.21
N ALA A 126 20.76 -8.47 -10.94
CA ALA A 126 22.19 -8.56 -11.13
C ALA A 126 22.97 -8.49 -9.80
N GLN A 127 22.39 -7.88 -8.77
CA GLN A 127 22.93 -7.85 -7.41
C GLN A 127 22.64 -9.12 -6.60
N GLY A 128 21.97 -10.12 -7.19
CA GLY A 128 21.62 -11.39 -6.56
C GLY A 128 20.29 -11.38 -5.80
N TYR A 129 19.48 -10.33 -5.97
CA TYR A 129 18.16 -10.23 -5.35
C TYR A 129 17.05 -10.76 -6.26
N GLN A 130 15.96 -11.20 -5.64
CA GLN A 130 14.70 -11.49 -6.33
C GLN A 130 13.66 -10.46 -5.87
N ALA A 131 12.86 -9.94 -6.80
CA ALA A 131 11.71 -9.09 -6.50
C ALA A 131 10.49 -9.62 -7.24
N SER A 132 9.36 -9.66 -6.53
CA SER A 132 8.03 -9.80 -7.08
C SER A 132 7.22 -8.61 -6.61
N PHE A 133 6.54 -7.92 -7.51
CA PHE A 133 5.68 -6.80 -7.16
C PHE A 133 4.49 -6.67 -8.09
N VAL A 134 3.46 -6.03 -7.57
CA VAL A 134 2.29 -5.56 -8.31
C VAL A 134 1.94 -4.15 -7.84
N VAL A 135 1.62 -3.28 -8.80
CA VAL A 135 1.08 -1.95 -8.55
C VAL A 135 -0.26 -1.84 -9.25
N VAL A 136 -1.28 -1.39 -8.53
CA VAL A 136 -2.64 -1.16 -9.05
C VAL A 136 -2.99 0.32 -8.92
N ASP A 137 -3.41 0.97 -10.01
CA ASP A 137 -3.95 2.32 -9.99
C ASP A 137 -5.41 2.30 -9.54
N MET A 138 -5.67 2.69 -8.29
CA MET A 138 -7.02 2.76 -7.71
C MET A 138 -7.91 3.88 -8.27
N ARG A 139 -7.51 4.55 -9.35
CA ARG A 139 -8.38 5.43 -10.15
C ARG A 139 -8.91 4.74 -11.41
N THR A 140 -8.21 3.74 -11.93
CA THR A 140 -8.50 3.13 -13.24
C THR A 140 -8.63 1.61 -13.18
N GLY A 141 -8.08 0.98 -12.15
CA GLY A 141 -7.92 -0.47 -12.03
C GLY A 141 -6.74 -1.00 -12.85
N ALA A 142 -5.99 -0.15 -13.55
CA ALA A 142 -4.83 -0.59 -14.31
C ALA A 142 -3.75 -1.20 -13.38
N ALA A 143 -3.05 -2.21 -13.86
CA ALA A 143 -2.07 -2.94 -13.07
C ALA A 143 -0.77 -3.18 -13.85
N ILE A 144 0.35 -3.13 -13.14
CA ILE A 144 1.68 -3.52 -13.63
C ILE A 144 2.27 -4.51 -12.63
N ALA A 145 2.90 -5.57 -13.12
CA ALA A 145 3.56 -6.59 -12.31
C ALA A 145 4.95 -6.93 -12.84
N SER A 146 5.82 -7.37 -11.93
CA SER A 146 7.06 -8.07 -12.25
C SER A 146 7.12 -9.34 -11.42
N TYR A 147 7.26 -10.49 -12.09
CA TYR A 147 7.22 -11.81 -11.44
C TYR A 147 6.05 -11.97 -10.46
N GLY A 148 4.90 -11.37 -10.78
CA GLY A 148 3.79 -11.16 -9.84
C GLY A 148 3.16 -12.45 -9.32
N GLY A 149 3.35 -13.57 -10.01
CA GLY A 149 2.88 -14.90 -9.66
C GLY A 149 3.88 -15.73 -8.84
N MET A 150 5.08 -15.21 -8.57
CA MET A 150 6.05 -15.89 -7.72
C MET A 150 5.70 -15.72 -6.23
N PRO A 151 5.44 -16.80 -5.47
CA PRO A 151 5.17 -16.69 -4.04
C PRO A 151 6.37 -16.13 -3.29
N MET A 152 6.12 -15.18 -2.39
CA MET A 152 7.12 -14.61 -1.49
C MET A 152 6.56 -14.52 -0.07
N TYR A 153 7.42 -14.72 0.91
CA TYR A 153 7.05 -14.63 2.32
C TYR A 153 6.49 -13.25 2.66
N THR A 154 5.23 -13.21 3.10
CA THR A 154 4.47 -11.98 3.32
C THR A 154 5.06 -11.07 4.39
N ALA A 155 5.67 -11.64 5.43
CA ALA A 155 6.02 -10.92 6.66
C ALA A 155 4.84 -10.02 7.11
N SER A 156 5.11 -8.84 7.63
CA SER A 156 4.08 -7.93 8.15
C SER A 156 3.09 -7.37 7.12
N SER A 157 3.34 -7.53 5.81
CA SER A 157 2.46 -6.99 4.77
C SER A 157 1.05 -7.61 4.79
N ILE A 158 0.88 -8.79 5.39
CA ILE A 158 -0.40 -9.50 5.49
C ILE A 158 -1.28 -9.00 6.64
N LYS A 159 -0.69 -8.35 7.66
CA LYS A 159 -1.39 -8.01 8.92
C LYS A 159 -2.61 -7.11 8.71
N ALA A 160 -2.45 -6.11 7.85
CA ALA A 160 -3.53 -5.19 7.53
C ALA A 160 -4.67 -5.87 6.76
N PRO A 161 -4.41 -6.56 5.62
CA PRO A 161 -5.44 -7.37 4.97
C PRO A 161 -6.11 -8.40 5.88
N TYR A 162 -5.36 -9.04 6.77
CA TYR A 162 -5.92 -9.96 7.76
C TYR A 162 -6.95 -9.26 8.66
N ILE A 163 -6.60 -8.14 9.29
CA ILE A 163 -7.52 -7.38 10.15
C ILE A 163 -8.74 -6.88 9.38
N VAL A 164 -8.56 -6.39 8.14
CA VAL A 164 -9.68 -5.98 7.30
C VAL A 164 -10.60 -7.15 6.99
N SER A 165 -10.06 -8.34 6.72
CA SER A 165 -10.87 -9.53 6.50
C SER A 165 -11.74 -9.89 7.71
N LEU A 166 -11.22 -9.72 8.94
CA LEU A 166 -12.00 -9.93 10.16
C LEU A 166 -13.16 -8.94 10.27
N ALA A 167 -12.87 -7.67 9.97
CA ALA A 167 -13.85 -6.58 10.06
C ALA A 167 -14.94 -6.71 8.98
N GLN A 168 -14.57 -7.04 7.75
CA GLN A 168 -15.51 -7.13 6.63
C GLN A 168 -16.40 -8.38 6.70
N THR A 169 -15.91 -9.48 7.26
CA THR A 169 -16.71 -10.69 7.47
C THR A 169 -17.59 -10.64 8.72
N GLY A 170 -17.44 -9.61 9.55
CA GLY A 170 -18.15 -9.50 10.83
C GLY A 170 -17.59 -10.39 11.95
N ALA A 171 -16.48 -11.10 11.72
CA ALA A 171 -15.78 -11.83 12.77
C ALA A 171 -15.25 -10.89 13.88
N LEU A 172 -14.98 -9.63 13.50
CA LEU A 172 -14.60 -8.53 14.38
C LEU A 172 -15.57 -7.36 14.20
N ASP A 173 -16.30 -6.99 15.25
CA ASP A 173 -17.11 -5.75 15.24
C ASP A 173 -16.19 -4.53 15.36
N ILE A 174 -15.84 -3.95 14.21
CA ILE A 174 -14.94 -2.81 14.13
C ILE A 174 -15.55 -1.54 14.74
N ASN A 175 -16.88 -1.42 14.79
CA ASN A 175 -17.54 -0.24 15.36
C ASN A 175 -17.40 -0.25 16.89
N ALA A 176 -17.60 -1.42 17.52
CA ALA A 176 -17.36 -1.61 18.94
C ALA A 176 -15.88 -1.40 19.29
N VAL A 177 -14.95 -1.92 18.47
CA VAL A 177 -13.50 -1.73 18.64
C VAL A 177 -13.11 -0.26 18.54
N ALA A 178 -13.62 0.46 17.53
CA ALA A 178 -13.28 1.86 17.30
C ALA A 178 -13.68 2.77 18.46
N THR A 179 -14.75 2.42 19.18
CA THR A 179 -15.26 3.16 20.34
C THR A 179 -14.82 2.58 21.68
N SER A 180 -14.13 1.43 21.68
CA SER A 180 -13.84 0.65 22.90
C SER A 180 -15.11 0.40 23.72
N ALA A 181 -16.21 0.03 23.06
CA ALA A 181 -17.54 -0.08 23.67
C ALA A 181 -17.63 -1.08 24.83
N THR A 182 -16.75 -2.07 24.86
CA THR A 182 -16.62 -3.07 25.92
C THR A 182 -15.15 -3.27 26.30
N ALA A 183 -14.88 -3.92 27.43
CA ALA A 183 -13.51 -4.27 27.83
C ALA A 183 -12.81 -5.15 26.78
N ASP A 184 -13.55 -6.08 26.16
CA ASP A 184 -13.03 -6.91 25.08
C ASP A 184 -12.70 -6.08 23.82
N ALA A 185 -13.60 -5.16 23.44
CA ALA A 185 -13.37 -4.26 22.32
C ALA A 185 -12.19 -3.30 22.57
N ALA A 186 -11.98 -2.86 23.81
CA ALA A 186 -10.81 -2.08 24.22
C ALA A 186 -9.51 -2.88 24.09
N GLY A 187 -9.51 -4.16 24.49
CA GLY A 187 -8.37 -5.07 24.29
C GLY A 187 -8.06 -5.27 22.80
N LEU A 188 -9.08 -5.53 21.99
CA LEU A 188 -8.94 -5.66 20.53
C LEU A 188 -8.44 -4.37 19.88
N ASN A 189 -8.89 -3.21 20.35
CA ASN A 189 -8.39 -1.90 19.90
C ASN A 189 -6.88 -1.77 20.11
N GLN A 190 -6.39 -2.13 21.28
CA GLN A 190 -4.96 -2.12 21.59
C GLN A 190 -4.19 -3.09 20.70
N LEU A 191 -4.65 -4.33 20.56
CA LEU A 191 -4.01 -5.33 19.70
C LEU A 191 -3.92 -4.86 18.25
N ILE A 192 -5.00 -4.33 17.69
CA ILE A 192 -5.04 -3.82 16.31
C ILE A 192 -4.14 -2.60 16.16
N THR A 193 -4.16 -1.69 17.12
CA THR A 193 -3.33 -0.48 17.11
C THR A 193 -1.84 -0.85 17.08
N GLN A 194 -1.37 -1.73 17.95
CA GLN A 194 0.04 -2.16 17.97
C GLN A 194 0.41 -2.96 16.72
N THR A 195 -0.47 -3.86 16.29
CA THR A 195 -0.28 -4.66 15.07
C THR A 195 -0.12 -3.78 13.82
N LEU A 196 -0.90 -2.69 13.71
CA LEU A 196 -0.90 -1.84 12.51
C LEU A 196 0.08 -0.67 12.58
N GLN A 197 0.32 -0.10 13.77
CA GLN A 197 1.17 1.09 13.89
C GLN A 197 2.66 0.78 14.05
N VAL A 198 2.99 -0.29 14.78
CA VAL A 198 4.39 -0.65 15.04
C VAL A 198 4.73 -2.05 14.55
N SER A 199 3.79 -2.69 13.84
CA SER A 199 3.94 -4.06 13.36
C SER A 199 4.30 -5.05 14.45
N ASP A 200 3.70 -4.91 15.63
CA ASP A 200 3.93 -5.85 16.73
C ASP A 200 3.50 -7.27 16.32
N ASN A 201 4.36 -8.25 16.58
CA ASN A 201 4.14 -9.64 16.17
C ASN A 201 3.32 -10.42 17.19
N ASP A 202 3.46 -10.11 18.48
CA ASP A 202 2.77 -10.81 19.55
C ASP A 202 1.29 -10.42 19.54
N THR A 203 0.97 -9.14 19.29
CA THR A 203 -0.42 -8.71 19.14
C THR A 203 -1.06 -9.26 17.88
N TYR A 204 -0.29 -9.42 16.79
CA TYR A 204 -0.78 -10.05 15.57
C TYR A 204 -1.07 -11.54 15.78
N GLU A 205 -0.14 -12.24 16.43
CA GLU A 205 -0.30 -13.65 16.80
C GLU A 205 -1.52 -13.82 17.72
N ALA A 206 -1.73 -12.93 18.69
CA ALA A 206 -2.91 -12.97 19.56
C ALA A 206 -4.23 -12.82 18.77
N LEU A 207 -4.28 -11.88 17.81
CA LEU A 207 -5.43 -11.73 16.92
C LEU A 207 -5.67 -13.01 16.11
N TYR A 208 -4.63 -13.58 15.53
CA TYR A 208 -4.78 -14.80 14.72
C TYR A 208 -5.14 -16.03 15.54
N LYS A 209 -4.56 -16.22 16.73
CA LYS A 209 -4.97 -17.31 17.64
C LYS A 209 -6.46 -17.22 17.99
N ARG A 210 -6.99 -16.00 18.09
CA ARG A 210 -8.40 -15.75 18.41
C ARG A 210 -9.35 -16.01 17.24
N PHE A 211 -9.03 -15.52 16.04
CA PHE A 211 -9.96 -15.54 14.91
C PHE A 211 -9.63 -16.56 13.82
N GLY A 212 -8.40 -17.10 13.80
CA GLY A 212 -7.94 -18.06 12.82
C GLY A 212 -7.91 -17.53 11.39
N ALA A 213 -7.80 -18.44 10.41
CA ALA A 213 -7.75 -18.11 8.98
C ALA A 213 -9.14 -18.13 8.30
N ALA A 214 -10.16 -18.71 8.94
CA ALA A 214 -11.47 -18.91 8.32
C ALA A 214 -12.13 -17.61 7.80
N PRO A 215 -12.11 -16.49 8.54
CA PRO A 215 -12.61 -15.21 8.02
C PRO A 215 -11.88 -14.76 6.76
N THR A 216 -10.54 -14.89 6.70
CA THR A 216 -9.77 -14.51 5.52
C THR A 216 -10.09 -15.41 4.32
N MET A 217 -10.29 -16.71 4.54
CA MET A 217 -10.69 -17.63 3.46
C MET A 217 -12.08 -17.29 2.92
N GLN A 218 -13.05 -16.97 3.79
CA GLN A 218 -14.37 -16.50 3.39
C GLN A 218 -14.28 -15.18 2.61
N TRP A 219 -13.47 -14.24 3.09
CA TRP A 219 -13.29 -12.93 2.48
C TRP A 219 -12.68 -12.97 1.07
N LEU A 220 -11.85 -13.99 0.78
CA LEU A 220 -11.23 -14.16 -0.53
C LEU A 220 -12.02 -15.09 -1.46
N ALA A 221 -13.10 -15.71 -0.98
CA ALA A 221 -13.93 -16.58 -1.80
C ALA A 221 -14.41 -15.84 -3.06
N GLY A 222 -14.19 -16.45 -4.23
CA GLY A 222 -14.57 -15.87 -5.53
C GLY A 222 -13.66 -14.75 -6.07
N THR A 223 -12.62 -14.33 -5.34
CA THR A 223 -11.66 -13.30 -5.81
C THR A 223 -10.55 -13.87 -6.69
N GLY A 224 -10.39 -15.20 -6.69
CA GLY A 224 -9.25 -15.89 -7.32
C GLY A 224 -7.94 -15.78 -6.52
N ALA A 225 -7.93 -15.09 -5.37
CA ALA A 225 -6.77 -15.01 -4.50
C ALA A 225 -6.67 -16.21 -3.56
N THR A 226 -5.45 -16.63 -3.26
CA THR A 226 -5.16 -17.58 -2.19
C THR A 226 -4.44 -16.89 -1.04
N THR A 227 -4.63 -17.39 0.20
CA THR A 227 -3.98 -16.78 1.36
C THR A 227 -2.51 -17.16 1.47
N GLY A 228 -2.10 -18.33 0.95
CA GLY A 228 -0.75 -18.88 1.13
C GLY A 228 -0.31 -19.02 2.59
N LEU A 229 -1.21 -18.79 3.55
CA LEU A 229 -0.93 -18.69 4.98
C LEU A 229 -0.75 -20.10 5.56
N ASN A 230 0.37 -20.31 6.25
CA ASN A 230 0.65 -21.49 7.06
C ASN A 230 0.86 -21.06 8.51
N GLY A 231 -0.25 -20.89 9.24
CA GLY A 231 -0.28 -20.13 10.48
C GLY A 231 -0.37 -18.61 10.20
N TYR A 232 0.33 -17.81 11.00
CA TYR A 232 0.26 -16.34 10.97
C TYR A 232 0.84 -15.72 9.70
N TYR A 233 1.82 -16.39 9.09
CA TYR A 233 2.52 -15.91 7.91
C TYR A 233 2.58 -17.01 6.86
N GLY A 234 2.98 -16.64 5.64
CA GLY A 234 3.09 -17.60 4.55
C GLY A 234 3.57 -16.96 3.27
N ASP A 235 3.72 -17.78 2.24
CA ASP A 235 4.19 -17.36 0.93
C ASP A 235 2.99 -17.04 0.04
N VAL A 236 2.89 -15.79 -0.40
CA VAL A 236 1.78 -15.28 -1.22
C VAL A 236 2.35 -14.62 -2.45
N THR A 237 1.64 -14.76 -3.57
CA THR A 237 2.02 -14.07 -4.81
C THR A 237 1.74 -12.58 -4.67
N ALA A 238 2.53 -11.73 -5.34
CA ALA A 238 2.25 -10.29 -5.32
C ALA A 238 0.88 -9.95 -5.95
N ILE A 239 0.41 -10.76 -6.89
CA ILE A 239 -0.95 -10.65 -7.46
C ILE A 239 -2.01 -10.93 -6.39
N ASP A 240 -1.90 -12.01 -5.62
CA ASP A 240 -2.86 -12.34 -4.56
C ASP A 240 -2.83 -11.31 -3.43
N LEU A 241 -1.65 -10.86 -3.04
CA LEU A 241 -1.53 -9.79 -2.05
C LEU A 241 -2.13 -8.48 -2.57
N ALA A 242 -1.97 -8.15 -3.85
CA ALA A 242 -2.62 -6.99 -4.46
C ALA A 242 -4.15 -7.12 -4.45
N ARG A 243 -4.71 -8.31 -4.74
CA ARG A 243 -6.16 -8.57 -4.61
C ARG A 243 -6.66 -8.29 -3.20
N MET A 244 -5.92 -8.75 -2.19
CA MET A 244 -6.24 -8.48 -0.78
C MET A 244 -6.22 -6.97 -0.47
N TRP A 245 -5.24 -6.23 -0.98
CA TRP A 245 -5.16 -4.78 -0.80
C TRP A 245 -6.24 -4.00 -1.56
N VAL A 246 -6.64 -4.45 -2.76
CA VAL A 246 -7.76 -3.91 -3.52
C VAL A 246 -9.06 -4.09 -2.74
N ASN A 247 -9.35 -5.29 -2.24
CA ASN A 247 -10.50 -5.53 -1.36
C ASN A 247 -10.44 -4.68 -0.08
N SER A 248 -9.25 -4.54 0.51
CA SER A 248 -9.10 -3.71 1.71
C SER A 248 -9.42 -2.24 1.43
N TYR A 249 -9.01 -1.75 0.26
CA TYR A 249 -9.31 -0.40 -0.17
C TYR A 249 -10.81 -0.19 -0.42
N ASP A 250 -11.46 -1.16 -1.06
CA ASP A 250 -12.91 -1.16 -1.26
C ASP A 250 -13.67 -1.11 0.06
N TYR A 251 -13.32 -1.98 1.01
CA TYR A 251 -13.93 -1.97 2.34
C TYR A 251 -13.79 -0.61 3.02
N LEU A 252 -12.59 -0.03 3.04
CA LEU A 252 -12.32 1.18 3.82
C LEU A 252 -12.94 2.45 3.20
N PHE A 253 -13.06 2.51 1.88
CA PHE A 253 -13.40 3.75 1.15
C PHE A 253 -14.59 3.62 0.21
N GLY A 254 -15.16 2.43 0.05
CA GLY A 254 -16.35 2.16 -0.76
C GLY A 254 -17.63 2.64 -0.09
N ALA A 255 -18.68 2.75 -0.90
CA ALA A 255 -20.01 3.18 -0.47
C ALA A 255 -20.80 2.08 0.25
N SER A 256 -20.39 0.83 0.08
CA SER A 256 -21.11 -0.37 0.53
C SER A 256 -20.31 -1.10 1.62
N ALA A 257 -20.79 -1.07 2.86
CA ALA A 257 -20.37 -2.04 3.85
C ALA A 257 -21.52 -2.31 4.83
N ASP A 258 -22.13 -3.48 4.72
CA ASP A 258 -23.16 -3.96 5.65
C ASP A 258 -22.57 -4.32 7.04
N ALA A 259 -21.25 -4.43 7.15
CA ALA A 259 -20.54 -4.92 8.36
C ALA A 259 -19.97 -3.83 9.29
N ALA A 260 -19.84 -2.57 8.83
CA ALA A 260 -19.28 -1.48 9.62
C ALA A 260 -19.83 -0.13 9.17
N ASP A 261 -19.92 0.84 10.06
CA ASP A 261 -20.32 2.20 9.70
C ASP A 261 -19.09 3.04 9.24
N ALA A 262 -19.35 4.28 8.82
CA ALA A 262 -18.28 5.18 8.37
C ALA A 262 -17.25 5.47 9.48
N GLN A 263 -17.63 5.44 10.76
CA GLN A 263 -16.74 5.71 11.88
C GLN A 263 -15.77 4.55 12.11
N GLY A 264 -16.27 3.31 12.16
CA GLY A 264 -15.44 2.12 12.32
C GLY A 264 -14.40 1.98 11.19
N ARG A 265 -14.83 2.20 9.94
CA ARG A 265 -13.94 2.22 8.78
C ARG A 265 -12.91 3.34 8.83
N THR A 266 -13.32 4.54 9.23
CA THR A 266 -12.42 5.68 9.38
C THR A 266 -11.36 5.42 10.45
N TRP A 267 -11.75 4.84 11.58
CA TRP A 267 -10.81 4.46 12.63
C TRP A 267 -9.78 3.45 12.14
N LEU A 268 -10.21 2.37 11.46
CA LEU A 268 -9.31 1.35 10.93
C LEU A 268 -8.35 1.94 9.89
N ALA A 269 -8.86 2.76 8.97
CA ALA A 269 -8.04 3.47 7.99
C ALA A 269 -6.99 4.38 8.66
N GLN A 270 -7.31 5.02 9.79
CA GLN A 270 -6.35 5.82 10.56
C GLN A 270 -5.25 4.96 11.19
N GLN A 271 -5.57 3.78 11.72
CA GLN A 271 -4.54 2.87 12.27
C GLN A 271 -3.54 2.47 11.18
N MET A 272 -4.05 2.12 9.99
CA MET A 272 -3.21 1.75 8.84
C MET A 272 -2.38 2.93 8.31
N ARG A 273 -2.83 4.17 8.47
CA ARG A 273 -2.07 5.38 8.09
C ARG A 273 -0.99 5.74 9.11
N ARG A 274 -1.23 5.54 10.40
CA ARG A 274 -0.30 5.93 11.47
C ARG A 274 0.91 5.01 11.57
N GLY A 275 0.77 3.75 11.16
CA GLY A 275 1.93 2.86 10.96
C GLY A 275 2.85 3.27 9.82
N ALA A 276 2.44 4.21 8.97
CA ALA A 276 3.19 4.67 7.81
C ALA A 276 4.25 5.74 8.14
N HIS A 277 4.93 5.65 9.30
CA HIS A 277 6.25 6.27 9.45
C HIS A 277 7.33 5.55 8.62
N GLY A 278 6.97 4.52 7.84
CA GLY A 278 7.88 3.81 6.92
C GLY A 278 7.44 3.56 5.47
N SER A 279 6.25 3.96 5.00
CA SER A 279 5.81 3.53 3.64
C SER A 279 4.75 4.43 2.97
N ARG A 280 5.19 5.57 2.42
CA ARG A 280 4.44 6.35 1.39
C ARG A 280 4.65 5.80 -0.03
N SER A 281 4.79 4.48 -0.16
CA SER A 281 4.78 3.79 -1.45
C SER A 281 4.25 2.38 -1.19
N ARG A 282 3.00 2.13 -1.57
CA ARG A 282 2.47 0.75 -1.58
C ARG A 282 3.00 0.07 -2.84
N CYS A 283 4.24 -0.40 -2.73
CA CYS A 283 4.83 -1.40 -3.60
C CYS A 283 5.12 -2.58 -2.69
N ALA A 284 4.46 -3.73 -2.90
CA ALA A 284 4.89 -4.97 -2.26
C ALA A 284 6.17 -5.39 -2.99
N ALA A 285 7.33 -5.00 -2.47
CA ALA A 285 8.63 -5.41 -2.99
C ALA A 285 9.49 -5.85 -1.80
N ARG A 286 9.96 -7.12 -1.83
CA ARG A 286 10.97 -7.60 -0.90
C ARG A 286 12.06 -8.34 -1.66
N SER A 287 13.31 -8.03 -1.33
CA SER A 287 14.49 -8.80 -1.72
C SER A 287 14.83 -9.89 -0.71
N THR A 288 15.22 -11.04 -1.24
CA THR A 288 16.02 -12.04 -0.52
C THR A 288 17.32 -12.23 -1.28
N ARG A 289 18.46 -12.07 -0.59
CA ARG A 289 19.79 -12.40 -1.11
C ARG A 289 20.01 -13.91 -0.96
N ARG A 290 20.48 -14.58 -2.01
CA ARG A 290 21.04 -15.94 -1.86
C ARG A 290 22.46 -15.86 -1.30
#